data_AF-A0A6L2P8B1-F1
#
_entry.id   AF-A0A6L2P8B1-F1
#
_cell.length_a   1.000
_cell.length_b   1.000
_cell.length_c   1.000
_cell.angle_alpha   90.00
_cell.angle_beta   90.00
_cell.angle_gamma   90.00
#
_symmetry.space_group_name_H-M   'P 1'
#
loop_
_entity.id
_entity.type
_entity.pdbx_description
1 polymer ?
#
loop_
_entity_poly.entity_id
_entity_poly.type
_entity_poly.pdbx_seq_one_letter_code
_entity_poly.pdbx_strand_id
1 'polypeptide(L)' 'PRVNDWFLMSSPFPTLAICLSYGYFVKVLGPRIMDSRKPMNLRGVLIVYNFIQVVFSAWLFNE' A
#
# COMPACT_ATOMS: atom_id res chain seq x y z
N PRO A 1 -9.50 -22.29 11.56
CA PRO A 1 -8.57 -22.28 12.71
C PRO A 1 -7.11 -22.55 12.28
N ARG A 2 -6.38 -21.45 12.02
CA ARG A 2 -4.91 -21.29 11.96
C ARG A 2 -4.52 -19.85 11.58
N VAL A 3 -5.42 -19.12 10.87
CA VAL A 3 -5.23 -17.73 10.42
C VAL A 3 -6.37 -16.78 10.81
N ASN A 4 -7.39 -17.23 11.55
CA ASN A 4 -8.60 -16.45 11.85
C ASN A 4 -8.35 -15.24 12.79
N ASP A 5 -7.28 -15.28 13.57
CA ASP A 5 -6.87 -14.22 14.50
C ASP A 5 -5.82 -13.27 13.88
N TRP A 6 -5.46 -13.48 12.61
CA TRP A 6 -4.55 -12.57 11.91
C TRP A 6 -5.25 -11.26 11.58
N PHE A 7 -4.53 -10.15 11.78
CA PHE A 7 -5.00 -8.81 11.46
C PHE A 7 -5.49 -8.77 9.99
N LEU A 8 -6.73 -8.32 9.76
CA LEU A 8 -7.46 -8.30 8.47
C LEU A 8 -7.98 -9.65 7.92
N MET A 9 -7.74 -10.78 8.60
CA MET A 9 -8.15 -12.11 8.12
C MET A 9 -9.45 -12.63 8.75
N SER A 10 -9.97 -11.93 9.77
CA SER A 10 -11.17 -12.35 10.53
C SER A 10 -12.48 -12.15 9.75
N SER A 11 -12.49 -11.22 8.79
CA SER A 11 -13.66 -10.96 7.93
C SER A 11 -13.22 -10.32 6.61
N PRO A 12 -13.87 -10.62 5.47
CA PRO A 12 -13.55 -9.98 4.19
C PRO A 12 -13.96 -8.49 4.14
N PHE A 13 -14.86 -8.04 5.03
CA PHE A 13 -15.33 -6.65 5.09
C PHE A 13 -14.22 -5.60 5.30
N PRO A 14 -13.32 -5.72 6.30
CA PRO A 14 -12.22 -4.78 6.48
C PRO A 14 -11.28 -4.71 5.27
N THR A 15 -10.95 -5.84 4.65
CA THR A 15 -10.10 -5.88 3.46
C THR A 15 -10.79 -5.22 2.25
N LEU A 16 -12.08 -5.48 2.05
CA LEU A 16 -12.87 -4.82 1.01
C LEU A 16 -12.98 -3.30 1.23
N ALA A 17 -13.18 -2.86 2.48
CA ALA A 17 -13.22 -1.45 2.83
C ALA A 17 -11.90 -0.74 2.50
N ILE A 18 -10.75 -1.36 2.81
CA ILE A 18 -9.43 -0.82 2.47
C ILE A 18 -9.27 -0.72 0.95
N CYS A 19 -9.58 -1.78 0.20
CA CYS A 19 -9.49 -1.76 -1.27
C CYS A 19 -10.35 -0.67 -1.91
N LEU A 20 -11.62 -0.54 -1.46
CA LEU A 20 -12.53 0.50 -1.96
C LEU A 20 -12.05 1.91 -1.61
N SER A 21 -11.59 2.10 -0.36
CA SER A 21 -11.04 3.39 0.08
C SER A 21 -9.79 3.77 -0.71
N TYR A 22 -8.90 2.82 -0.99
CA TYR A 22 -7.70 3.01 -1.81
C TYR A 22 -8.07 3.39 -3.25
N GLY A 23 -9.02 2.67 -3.86
CA GLY A 23 -9.51 2.98 -5.21
C GLY A 23 -10.10 4.38 -5.32
N TYR A 24 -10.92 4.78 -4.34
CA TYR A 24 -11.47 6.13 -4.26
C TYR A 24 -10.36 7.19 -4.07
N PHE A 25 -9.41 6.93 -3.18
CA PHE A 25 -8.30 7.82 -2.90
C PHE A 25 -7.43 8.06 -4.14
N VAL A 26 -7.03 7.00 -4.84
CA VAL A 26 -6.13 7.11 -6.01
C VAL A 26 -6.83 7.67 -7.24
N LYS A 27 -8.12 7.33 -7.48
CA LYS A 27 -8.82 7.79 -8.69
C LYS A 27 -9.46 9.16 -8.57
N VAL A 28 -9.96 9.52 -7.39
CA VAL A 28 -10.78 10.74 -7.23
C VAL A 28 -10.04 11.76 -6.39
N LEU A 29 -9.61 11.39 -5.19
CA LEU A 29 -9.07 12.36 -4.23
C LEU A 29 -7.64 12.81 -4.62
N GLY A 30 -6.79 11.87 -5.01
CA GLY A 30 -5.40 12.10 -5.41
C GLY A 30 -5.27 13.08 -6.58
N PRO A 31 -5.92 12.82 -7.74
CA PRO A 31 -5.87 13.73 -8.89
C PRO A 31 -6.45 15.11 -8.55
N ARG A 32 -7.53 15.17 -7.78
CA ARG A 32 -8.15 16.44 -7.36
C ARG A 32 -7.23 17.29 -6.48
N ILE A 33 -6.43 16.66 -5.61
CA ILE A 33 -5.43 17.37 -4.78
C ILE A 33 -4.20 17.74 -5.62
N MET A 34 -3.81 16.90 -6.59
CA MET A 34 -2.64 17.11 -7.45
C MET A 34 -2.89 18.10 -8.60
N ASP A 35 -4.14 18.41 -8.94
CA ASP A 35 -4.49 19.32 -10.04
C ASP A 35 -3.88 20.73 -9.88
N SER A 36 -3.77 21.22 -8.64
CA SER A 36 -3.21 22.53 -8.33
C SER A 36 -1.79 22.47 -7.74
N ARG A 37 -1.09 21.33 -7.80
CA ARG A 37 0.22 21.13 -7.14
C ARG A 37 1.23 20.53 -8.11
N LYS A 38 2.45 21.08 -8.12
CA LYS A 38 3.57 20.51 -8.90
C LYS A 38 3.87 19.08 -8.43
N PRO A 39 4.31 18.18 -9.33
CA PRO A 39 4.62 16.80 -8.98
C PRO A 39 5.66 16.76 -7.86
N MET A 40 5.34 16.04 -6.80
CA MET A 40 6.25 15.85 -5.67
C MET A 40 7.46 15.03 -6.11
N ASN A 41 8.68 15.48 -5.80
CA ASN A 41 9.88 14.70 -6.07
C ASN A 41 10.03 13.59 -5.02
N LEU A 42 9.45 12.43 -5.32
CA LEU A 42 9.46 11.26 -4.43
C LEU A 42 10.66 10.34 -4.70
N ARG A 43 11.68 10.79 -5.45
CA ARG A 43 12.78 9.93 -5.92
C ARG A 43 13.55 9.27 -4.77
N GLY A 44 13.88 10.02 -3.71
CA GLY A 44 14.53 9.47 -2.52
C GLY A 44 13.66 8.46 -1.78
N VAL A 45 12.37 8.74 -1.62
CA VAL A 45 11.39 7.85 -0.99
C VAL A 45 11.24 6.56 -1.78
N LEU A 46 11.16 6.65 -3.11
CA LEU A 46 11.08 5.49 -4.02
C LEU A 46 12.33 4.61 -3.93
N ILE A 47 13.53 5.19 -3.82
CA ILE A 47 14.77 4.42 -3.68
C ILE A 47 14.77 3.63 -2.37
N VAL A 48 14.45 4.30 -1.25
CA VAL A 48 14.38 3.63 0.07
C VAL A 48 13.30 2.55 0.09
N TYR A 49 12.13 2.85 -0.47
CA TYR A 49 11.03 1.89 -0.57
C TYR A 49 11.43 0.63 -1.34
N ASN A 50 12.02 0.79 -2.54
CA ASN A 50 12.46 -0.36 -3.34
C ASN A 50 13.59 -1.13 -2.65
N PHE A 51 14.52 -0.46 -1.97
CA PHE A 51 15.57 -1.13 -1.22
C PHE A 51 15.00 -2.02 -0.11
N ILE A 52 14.08 -1.49 0.69
CA ILE A 52 13.39 -2.25 1.74
C ILE A 52 12.60 -3.41 1.13
N GLN A 53 11.92 -3.18 0.00
CA GLN A 53 11.16 -4.21 -0.70
C GLN A 53 12.06 -5.37 -1.15
N VAL A 54 13.23 -5.09 -1.73
CA VAL A 54 14.19 -6.12 -2.15
C VAL A 54 14.72 -6.90 -0.95
N VAL A 55 15.08 -6.22 0.15
CA VAL A 55 15.54 -6.89 1.37
C VAL A 55 14.45 -7.80 1.94
N PHE A 56 13.20 -7.32 2.00
CA PHE A 56 12.07 -8.10 2.48
C PHE A 56 11.76 -9.31 1.60
N SER A 57 11.78 -9.14 0.27
CA SER A 57 11.61 -10.25 -0.68
C SER A 57 12.74 -11.26 -0.62
N ALA A 58 13.99 -10.81 -0.43
CA ALA A 58 15.14 -11.71 -0.27
C ALA A 58 15.04 -12.52 1.03
N TRP A 59 14.59 -11.90 2.13
CA TRP A 59 14.32 -12.59 3.38
C TRP A 59 13.21 -13.62 3.23
N LEU A 60 12.07 -13.25 2.62
CA LEU A 60 10.95 -14.15 2.36
C LEU A 60 11.32 -15.33 1.45
N PHE A 61 12.26 -15.15 0.52
CA PHE A 61 12.71 -16.23 -0.38
C PHE A 61 13.69 -17.21 0.32
N ASN A 62 14.42 -16.74 1.31
CA ASN A 62 15.33 -17.57 2.10
C ASN A 62 14.61 -18.36 3.20
N GLU A 63 13.41 -17.91 3.59
CA GLU A 63 12.48 -18.62 4.48
C GLU A 63 11.67 -19.69 3.71
#